data_AF-A0A373LI71-F1
#
_entry.id   AF-A0A373LI71-F1
#
_cell.length_a   1.000
_cell.length_b   1.000
_cell.length_c   1.000
_cell.angle_alpha   90.00
_cell.angle_beta   90.00
_cell.angle_gamma   90.00
#
_symmetry.space_group_name_H-M   'P 1'
#
loop_
_entity.id
_entity.type
_entity.pdbx_description
1 polymer ?
#
loop_
_entity_poly.entity_id
_entity_poly.type
_entity_poly.pdbx_seq_one_letter_code
_entity_poly.pdbx_strand_id
1 'polypeptide(L)'
;MIKTLEEALERIKELEEENKKLLSELEYYRNRNYGGRKKHNEAWMAAYNDFAGKYESGMTINEIVEEGDISRRTAYRYKAYYDELKSVKENK
;
A
#
# COMPACT_ATOMS: atom_id res chain seq x y z
N MET A 1 -20.90 33.14 22.03
CA MET A 1 -20.93 32.37 23.31
C MET A 1 -22.37 31.93 23.48
N ILE A 2 -22.60 30.63 23.67
CA ILE A 2 -23.94 30.10 23.96
C ILE A 2 -24.35 30.65 25.33
N LYS A 3 -25.53 31.26 25.42
CA LYS A 3 -25.99 31.98 26.62
C LYS A 3 -27.14 31.27 27.33
N THR A 4 -27.88 30.41 26.63
CA THR A 4 -29.04 29.69 27.18
C THR A 4 -28.93 28.19 27.00
N LEU A 5 -29.72 27.44 27.78
CA LEU A 5 -29.82 25.99 27.67
C LEU A 5 -30.43 25.56 26.33
N GLU A 6 -31.44 26.27 25.81
CA GLU A 6 -32.00 25.94 24.50
C GLU A 6 -30.96 26.12 23.38
N GLU A 7 -30.19 27.20 23.40
CA GLU A 7 -29.10 27.42 22.42
C GLU A 7 -28.03 26.31 22.51
N ALA A 8 -27.74 25.83 23.72
CA ALA A 8 -26.80 24.72 23.92
C ALA A 8 -27.33 23.41 23.33
N LEU A 9 -28.61 23.11 23.58
CA LEU A 9 -29.26 21.89 23.09
C LEU A 9 -29.40 21.90 21.57
N GLU A 10 -29.74 23.04 20.98
CA GLU A 10 -29.82 23.19 19.53
C GLU A 10 -28.44 23.00 18.89
N ARG A 11 -27.39 23.59 19.49
CA ARG A 11 -26.02 23.41 19.00
C ARG A 11 -25.53 21.96 19.11
N ILE A 12 -25.92 21.24 20.17
CA ILE A 12 -25.59 19.81 20.32
C ILE A 12 -26.23 19.00 19.20
N LYS A 13 -27.52 19.22 18.91
CA LYS A 13 -28.21 18.52 17.81
C LYS A 13 -27.55 18.78 16.45
N GLU A 14 -27.23 20.03 16.15
CA GLU A 14 -26.52 20.38 14.92
C GLU A 14 -25.18 19.63 14.79
N LEU A 15 -24.40 19.60 15.88
CA LEU A 15 -23.11 18.92 15.92
C LEU A 15 -23.26 17.41 15.79
N GLU A 16 -24.30 16.80 16.37
CA GLU A 16 -24.57 15.37 16.23
C GLU A 16 -24.89 15.00 14.78
N GLU A 17 -25.69 15.80 14.08
CA GLU A 17 -25.99 15.60 12.67
C GLU A 17 -24.75 15.78 11.78
N GLU A 18 -23.96 16.82 12.03
CA GLU A 18 -22.71 17.08 11.32
C GLU A 18 -21.71 15.93 11.53
N ASN A 19 -21.54 15.49 12.77
CA ASN A 19 -20.64 14.40 13.11
C ASN A 19 -21.07 13.08 12.45
N LYS A 20 -22.38 12.79 12.40
CA LYS A 20 -22.91 11.63 11.66
C LYS A 20 -22.61 11.69 10.16
N LYS A 21 -22.74 12.87 9.53
CA LYS A 21 -22.39 13.07 8.12
C LYS A 21 -20.89 12.87 7.88
N LEU A 22 -20.05 13.48 8.72
CA LEU A 22 -18.60 13.36 8.64
C LEU A 22 -18.12 11.92 8.79
N LEU A 23 -18.72 11.16 9.72
CA LEU A 23 -18.42 9.72 9.88
C LEU A 23 -18.75 8.92 8.62
N SER A 24 -19.89 9.19 7.99
CA SER A 24 -20.28 8.52 6.74
C SER A 24 -19.33 8.84 5.58
N GLU A 25 -18.87 10.09 5.49
CA GLU A 25 -17.92 10.52 4.46
C GLU A 25 -16.52 9.92 4.69
N LEU A 26 -16.08 9.81 5.94
CA LEU A 26 -14.84 9.12 6.30
C LEU A 26 -14.89 7.63 5.94
N GLU A 27 -16.02 6.96 6.19
CA GLU A 27 -16.21 5.56 5.81
C GLU A 27 -16.18 5.38 4.29
N TYR A 28 -16.84 6.29 3.56
CA TYR A 28 -16.77 6.34 2.10
C TYR A 28 -15.32 6.46 1.61
N TYR A 29 -14.52 7.40 2.14
CA TYR A 29 -13.13 7.55 1.71
C TYR A 29 -12.21 6.41 2.13
N ARG A 30 -12.43 5.80 3.30
CA ARG A 30 -11.69 4.60 3.71
C ARG A 30 -11.92 3.42 2.77
N ASN A 31 -13.16 3.24 2.34
CA ASN A 31 -13.55 2.14 1.46
C ASN A 31 -13.41 2.47 -0.03
N ARG A 32 -13.08 3.73 -0.35
CA ARG A 32 -12.89 4.17 -1.73
C ARG A 32 -11.65 3.50 -2.31
N ASN A 33 -11.86 2.66 -3.32
CA ASN A 33 -10.76 2.17 -4.13
C ASN A 33 -10.21 3.34 -4.95
N TYR A 34 -9.08 3.89 -4.52
CA TYR A 34 -8.31 4.85 -5.30
C TYR A 34 -7.74 4.11 -6.50
N GLY A 35 -8.52 4.06 -7.60
CA GLY A 35 -8.09 3.46 -8.86
C GLY A 35 -6.72 4.01 -9.24
N GLY A 36 -5.74 3.12 -9.43
CA GLY A 36 -4.36 3.48 -9.66
C GLY A 36 -3.40 2.30 -9.46
N ARG A 37 -2.14 2.51 -9.79
CA ARG A 37 -1.08 1.52 -9.52
C ARG A 37 -0.91 1.41 -8.01
N LYS A 38 -1.33 0.28 -7.44
CA LYS A 38 -1.07 -0.03 -6.03
C LYS A 38 0.44 -0.05 -5.81
N LYS A 39 0.91 0.61 -4.76
CA LYS A 39 2.29 0.44 -4.29
C LYS A 39 2.51 -1.03 -3.94
N HIS A 40 3.75 -1.49 -4.07
CA HIS A 40 4.12 -2.81 -3.60
C HIS A 40 3.80 -2.91 -2.11
N ASN A 41 2.93 -3.84 -1.76
CA ASN A 41 2.55 -4.11 -0.38
C ASN A 41 3.59 -5.04 0.28
N GLU A 42 3.42 -5.30 1.57
CA GLU A 42 4.35 -6.12 2.36
C GLU A 42 4.55 -7.52 1.76
N ALA A 43 3.47 -8.18 1.34
CA ALA A 43 3.55 -9.50 0.71
C ALA A 43 4.38 -9.47 -0.59
N TRP A 44 4.22 -8.44 -1.41
CA TRP A 44 5.04 -8.26 -2.60
C TRP A 44 6.51 -8.03 -2.25
N MET A 45 6.79 -7.19 -1.25
CA MET A 45 8.16 -6.88 -0.80
C MET A 45 8.86 -8.12 -0.23
N ALA A 46 8.16 -8.95 0.55
CA ALA A 46 8.69 -10.19 1.08
C ALA A 46 9.10 -11.15 -0.04
N ALA A 47 8.22 -11.39 -1.02
CA ALA A 47 8.52 -12.24 -2.17
C ALA A 47 9.66 -11.69 -3.05
N TYR A 48 9.73 -10.36 -3.20
CA TYR A 48 10.84 -9.71 -3.91
C TYR A 48 12.17 -9.88 -3.16
N ASN A 49 12.19 -9.71 -1.84
CA ASN A 49 13.41 -9.82 -1.04
C ASN A 49 13.97 -11.26 -1.04
N ASP A 50 13.10 -12.27 -0.97
CA ASP A 50 13.51 -13.68 -1.12
C ASP A 50 14.16 -13.93 -2.49
N PHE A 51 13.53 -13.45 -3.57
CA PHE A 51 14.10 -13.50 -4.90
C PHE A 51 15.46 -12.79 -4.97
N ALA A 52 15.55 -11.57 -4.45
CA ALA A 52 16.77 -10.76 -4.51
C ALA A 52 17.92 -11.44 -3.75
N GLY A 53 17.67 -12.00 -2.56
CA GLY A 53 18.68 -12.72 -1.79
C GLY A 53 19.22 -13.95 -2.52
N LYS A 54 18.34 -14.75 -3.13
CA LYS A 54 18.74 -15.92 -3.94
C LYS A 54 19.51 -15.52 -5.19
N TYR A 55 19.08 -14.44 -5.85
CA TYR A 55 19.75 -13.93 -7.03
C TYR A 55 21.16 -13.39 -6.69
N GLU A 56 21.29 -12.70 -5.55
CA GLU A 56 22.58 -12.21 -5.04
C GLU A 56 23.51 -13.34 -4.59
N SER A 57 22.98 -14.48 -4.14
CA SER A 57 23.80 -15.68 -3.86
C SER A 57 24.28 -16.40 -5.13
N GLY A 58 23.93 -15.90 -6.32
CA GLY A 58 24.39 -16.43 -7.60
C GLY A 58 23.46 -17.47 -8.23
N MET A 59 22.26 -17.69 -7.68
CA MET A 59 21.27 -18.58 -8.31
C MET A 59 20.74 -17.96 -9.60
N THR A 60 20.55 -18.80 -10.61
CA THR A 60 19.91 -18.41 -11.86
C THR A 60 18.41 -18.25 -11.67
N ILE A 61 17.77 -17.48 -12.56
CA ILE A 61 16.31 -17.33 -12.55
C ILE A 61 15.60 -18.69 -12.64
N ASN A 62 16.17 -19.67 -13.37
CA ASN A 62 15.55 -20.98 -13.52
C ASN A 62 15.58 -21.74 -12.20
N GLU A 63 16.72 -21.78 -11.51
CA GLU A 63 16.84 -22.42 -10.20
C GLU A 63 15.89 -21.78 -9.17
N ILE A 64 15.80 -20.45 -9.13
CA ILE A 64 14.89 -19.74 -8.23
C ILE A 64 13.41 -20.07 -8.51
N VAL A 65 13.06 -20.28 -9.78
CA VAL A 65 11.68 -20.64 -10.20
C VAL A 65 11.38 -22.11 -9.96
N GLU A 66 12.38 -22.99 -10.05
CA GLU A 66 12.23 -24.43 -9.78
C GLU A 66 12.14 -24.73 -8.28
N GLU A 67 12.91 -24.02 -7.45
CA GLU A 67 12.88 -24.17 -5.98
C GLU A 67 11.76 -23.36 -5.30
N GLY A 68 11.24 -22.33 -5.95
CA GLY A 68 10.37 -21.33 -5.33
C GLY A 68 8.92 -21.33 -5.84
N ASP A 69 8.08 -20.55 -5.16
CA ASP A 69 6.65 -20.41 -5.49
C ASP A 69 6.35 -19.33 -6.54
N ILE A 70 7.39 -18.75 -7.16
CA ILE A 70 7.21 -17.64 -8.11
C ILE A 70 7.24 -18.14 -9.56
N SER A 71 6.29 -17.66 -10.36
CA SER A 71 6.32 -17.94 -11.80
C SER A 71 7.56 -17.34 -12.47
N ARG A 72 7.99 -17.95 -13.58
CA ARG A 72 9.07 -17.40 -14.43
C ARG A 72 8.83 -15.94 -14.81
N ARG A 73 7.59 -15.58 -15.12
CA ARG A 73 7.20 -14.19 -15.41
C ARG A 73 7.44 -13.26 -14.23
N THR A 74 7.10 -13.71 -13.02
CA THR A 74 7.34 -12.95 -11.78
C THR A 74 8.83 -12.76 -11.54
N ALA A 75 9.63 -13.81 -11.71
CA ALA A 75 11.08 -13.75 -11.54
C ALA A 75 11.73 -12.74 -12.49
N TYR A 76 11.36 -12.73 -13.78
CA TYR A 76 11.85 -11.71 -14.72
C TYR A 76 11.40 -10.28 -14.36
N ARG A 77 10.18 -10.11 -13.84
CA ARG A 77 9.72 -8.80 -13.35
C ARG A 77 10.53 -8.34 -12.14
N TYR A 78 10.87 -9.25 -11.23
CA TYR A 78 11.72 -8.94 -10.09
C TYR A 78 13.16 -8.64 -10.51
N LYS A 79 13.71 -9.36 -11.50
CA LYS A 79 15.00 -9.03 -12.09
C LYS A 79 15.02 -7.61 -12.67
N ALA A 80 14.02 -7.26 -13.48
CA ALA A 80 13.95 -5.92 -14.07
C ALA A 80 13.93 -4.81 -12.99
N TYR A 81 13.15 -5.02 -11.92
CA TYR A 81 13.10 -4.10 -10.79
C TYR A 81 14.42 -4.05 -10.00
N TYR A 82 15.09 -5.19 -9.83
CA TYR A 82 16.42 -5.27 -9.22
C TYR A 82 17.46 -4.47 -10.01
N ASP A 83 17.50 -4.66 -11.33
CA ASP A 83 18.42 -3.96 -12.24
C ASP A 83 18.18 -2.44 -12.21
N GLU A 84 16.90 -2.01 -12.20
CA GLU A 84 16.51 -0.60 -12.06
C GLU A 84 17.04 -0.01 -10.73
N LEU A 85 16.80 -0.69 -9.60
CA LEU A 85 17.29 -0.23 -8.30
C LEU A 85 18.82 -0.16 -8.22
N LYS A 86 19.51 -1.12 -8.84
CA LYS A 86 20.97 -1.14 -8.88
C LYS A 86 21.51 0.04 -9.70
N SER A 87 20.93 0.31 -10.86
CA SER A 87 21.31 1.47 -11.69
C SER A 87 21.12 2.81 -10.97
N VAL A 88 20.07 2.95 -10.15
CA VAL A 88 19.82 4.17 -9.38
C VAL A 88 20.84 4.34 -8.24
N LYS A 89 21.32 3.24 -7.65
CA LYS A 89 22.38 3.27 -6.63
C LYS A 89 23.74 3.61 -7.21
N GLU A 90 24.07 3.12 -8.39
CA GLU A 90 25.36 3.36 -9.06
C GLU A 90 25.48 4.78 -9.64
N ASN A 91 24.35 5.44 -9.95
CA ASN A 91 24.30 6.82 -10.44
C ASN A 91 24.25 7.89 -9.34
N LYS A 92 24.51 7.51 -8.07
CA LYS A 92 24.54 8.40 -6.90
C LYS A 92 25.93 8.43 -6.28
#